data_AF-A0A7W0KXA4-F1
#
_entry.id   AF-A0A7W0KXA4-F1
#
_cell.length_a   1.000
_cell.length_b   1.000
_cell.length_c   1.000
_cell.angle_alpha   90.00
_cell.angle_beta   90.00
_cell.angle_gamma   90.00
#
_symmetry.space_group_name_H-M   'P 1'
#
loop_
_entity.id
_entity.type
_entity.pdbx_description
1 polymer ?
#
loop_
_entity_poly.entity_id
_entity_poly.type
_entity_poly.pdbx_seq_one_letter_code
_entity_poly.pdbx_strand_id
1 'polypeptide(L)'
;IGIDPHKGSHTAVALDEGEAPLGELRVRSAANQVEQLMAWAAPLGERTWAIEGAGGLGYLLAQQLVAAGERVVDVQPKLAARVRLLATGASNKNDPNDARSVAVAALRATVPEVRVEDHAAVMKVWAKRHRDLSRQHNRVACRLHSVLCDLAPGGIAGEISPAQATRLLDGLEPVGAVATARHELAVELVADLVRLDTQRRDARRRIVTAVTASKTTLTELFGVGPIVAATVIGEAGDVSRFPTRDRFAAYNGTAPIEVSSGGRRKVFRLSRRGNRCLNHVIHMAAVTQIRYRHTNGRAFYDRKIAEGHSGKEALRALKRRISDAIYARLRHDAEQAARVAAGPGGHTGNGSVACAAGSHPEHRLFDQATPGPDSSLRPARTRADAPTSKPPTRRPRKAS
;
A
#
# COMPACT_ATOMS: atom_id res chain seq x y z
N ILE A 1 6.01 27.60 2.51
CA ILE A 1 5.25 27.94 1.27
C ILE A 1 4.26 26.82 0.99
N GLY A 2 2.97 27.08 1.03
CA GLY A 2 1.92 26.11 0.68
C GLY A 2 1.53 26.21 -0.78
N ILE A 3 1.36 25.07 -1.46
CA ILE A 3 0.93 25.00 -2.85
C ILE A 3 -0.33 24.15 -2.94
N ASP A 4 -1.34 24.69 -3.62
CA ASP A 4 -2.53 23.98 -4.07
C ASP A 4 -2.44 23.64 -5.58
N PRO A 5 -2.12 22.38 -5.95
CA PRO A 5 -1.86 22.02 -7.33
C PRO A 5 -3.12 21.74 -8.14
N HIS A 6 -3.33 22.48 -9.24
CA HIS A 6 -4.36 22.16 -10.24
C HIS A 6 -3.75 21.76 -11.60
N LYS A 7 -4.58 21.17 -12.47
CA LYS A 7 -4.15 20.71 -13.80
C LYS A 7 -3.61 21.82 -14.71
N GLY A 8 -4.16 23.04 -14.58
CA GLY A 8 -3.79 24.17 -15.44
C GLY A 8 -2.84 25.16 -14.76
N SER A 9 -2.86 25.23 -13.44
CA SER A 9 -2.05 26.17 -12.66
C SER A 9 -1.82 25.67 -11.24
N HIS A 10 -0.77 26.15 -10.59
CA HIS A 10 -0.53 25.96 -9.17
C HIS A 10 -0.58 27.31 -8.48
N THR A 11 -1.24 27.38 -7.34
CA THR A 11 -1.27 28.59 -6.51
C THR A 11 -0.37 28.35 -5.31
N ALA A 12 0.59 29.24 -5.09
CA ALA A 12 1.57 29.19 -4.01
C ALA A 12 1.36 30.38 -3.08
N VAL A 13 1.36 30.12 -1.77
CA VAL A 13 1.29 31.14 -0.72
C VAL A 13 2.44 30.93 0.26
N ALA A 14 3.25 31.97 0.45
CA ALA A 14 4.30 32.00 1.46
C ALA A 14 3.75 32.58 2.75
N LEU A 15 4.04 31.91 3.87
CA LEU A 15 3.73 32.37 5.22
C LEU A 15 5.02 32.38 6.04
N ASP A 16 5.10 33.27 7.02
CA ASP A 16 6.08 33.19 8.10
C ASP A 16 5.64 32.19 9.19
N GLU A 17 6.44 32.07 10.26
CA GLU A 17 6.14 31.20 11.41
C GLU A 17 4.88 31.62 12.18
N GLY A 18 4.49 32.90 12.09
CA GLY A 18 3.29 33.49 12.68
C GLY A 18 2.02 33.32 11.83
N GLU A 19 2.10 32.59 10.70
CA GLU A 19 1.03 32.46 9.69
C GLU A 19 0.67 33.77 8.96
N ALA A 20 1.52 34.78 9.04
CA ALA A 20 1.37 36.02 8.30
C ALA A 20 1.81 35.82 6.83
N PRO A 21 1.04 36.31 5.85
CA PRO A 21 1.37 36.14 4.44
C PRO A 21 2.60 36.97 4.05
N LEU A 22 3.58 36.30 3.43
CA LEU A 22 4.78 36.92 2.86
C LEU A 22 4.66 37.16 1.34
N GLY A 23 3.74 36.45 0.68
CA GLY A 23 3.48 36.63 -0.74
C GLY A 23 2.62 35.52 -1.33
N GLU A 24 2.14 35.76 -2.55
CA GLU A 24 1.37 34.81 -3.35
C GLU A 24 1.93 34.79 -4.78
N LEU A 25 1.91 33.61 -5.40
CA LEU A 25 2.16 33.44 -6.82
C LEU A 25 1.24 32.39 -7.41
N ARG A 26 0.63 32.71 -8.56
CA ARG A 26 -0.03 31.72 -9.42
C ARG A 26 0.85 31.45 -10.64
N VAL A 27 1.23 30.19 -10.81
CA VAL A 27 2.05 29.71 -11.94
C VAL A 27 1.24 28.75 -12.80
N ARG A 28 1.43 28.84 -14.12
CA ARG A 28 0.87 27.85 -15.06
C ARG A 28 1.57 26.50 -14.85
N SER A 29 0.81 25.40 -14.92
CA SER A 29 1.41 24.06 -14.96
C SER A 29 2.05 23.86 -16.33
N ALA A 30 3.35 24.12 -16.42
CA ALA A 30 4.13 24.18 -17.65
C ALA A 30 5.61 23.84 -17.37
N ALA A 31 6.42 23.71 -18.43
CA ALA A 31 7.82 23.28 -18.32
C ALA A 31 8.67 24.17 -17.40
N ASN A 32 8.41 25.48 -17.35
CA ASN A 32 9.13 26.46 -16.54
C ASN A 32 8.48 26.72 -15.16
N GLN A 33 7.57 25.86 -14.70
CA GLN A 33 6.85 26.07 -13.43
C GLN A 33 7.78 26.17 -12.21
N VAL A 34 8.81 25.32 -12.14
CA VAL A 34 9.76 25.33 -11.02
C VAL A 34 10.67 26.54 -11.07
N GLU A 35 11.15 26.92 -12.26
CA GLU A 35 11.96 28.14 -12.44
C GLU A 35 11.21 29.38 -11.93
N GLN A 36 9.94 29.54 -12.30
CA GLN A 36 9.11 30.66 -11.85
C GLN A 36 8.89 30.65 -10.33
N LEU A 37 8.60 29.48 -9.75
CA LEU A 37 8.45 29.33 -8.29
C LEU A 37 9.75 29.66 -7.55
N MET A 38 10.88 29.19 -8.06
CA MET A 38 12.20 29.42 -7.47
C MET A 38 12.62 30.88 -7.54
N ALA A 39 12.41 31.55 -8.68
CA ALA A 39 12.68 32.96 -8.85
C ALA A 39 11.85 33.83 -7.90
N TRP A 40 10.55 33.53 -7.77
CA TRP A 40 9.66 34.25 -6.85
C TRP A 40 10.01 34.01 -5.38
N ALA A 41 10.38 32.79 -5.02
CA ALA A 41 10.72 32.45 -3.65
C ALA A 41 12.17 32.81 -3.26
N ALA A 42 13.01 33.25 -4.20
CA ALA A 42 14.42 33.59 -3.94
C ALA A 42 14.62 34.60 -2.80
N PRO A 43 13.80 35.67 -2.66
CA PRO A 43 13.94 36.64 -1.57
C PRO A 43 13.55 36.09 -0.18
N LEU A 44 12.87 34.94 -0.11
CA LEU A 44 12.32 34.39 1.14
C LEU A 44 13.34 33.62 1.99
N GLY A 45 14.56 33.41 1.48
CA GLY A 45 15.62 32.69 2.21
C GLY A 45 15.34 31.19 2.37
N GLU A 46 15.59 30.67 3.58
CA GLU A 46 15.33 29.26 3.94
C GLU A 46 13.83 28.98 3.90
N ARG A 47 13.44 27.88 3.24
CA ARG A 47 12.04 27.60 2.95
C ARG A 47 11.73 26.11 2.97
N THR A 48 10.47 25.80 3.23
CA THR A 48 9.89 24.47 3.03
C THR A 48 8.66 24.60 2.14
N TRP A 49 8.57 23.73 1.13
CA TRP A 49 7.43 23.63 0.21
C TRP A 49 6.44 22.59 0.71
N ALA A 50 5.25 23.02 1.08
CA ALA A 50 4.14 22.17 1.44
C ALA A 50 3.25 21.99 0.22
N ILE A 51 3.22 20.79 -0.35
CA ILE A 51 2.44 20.49 -1.55
C ILE A 51 1.20 19.70 -1.15
N GLU A 52 0.01 20.15 -1.55
CA GLU A 52 -1.18 19.32 -1.35
C GLU A 52 -1.14 18.08 -2.26
N GLY A 53 -1.20 16.90 -1.65
CA GLY A 53 -1.29 15.64 -2.38
C GLY A 53 -0.11 15.41 -3.34
N ALA A 54 1.12 15.41 -2.83
CA ALA A 54 2.35 15.11 -3.57
C ALA A 54 2.40 13.67 -4.13
N GLY A 55 1.44 12.80 -3.78
CA GLY A 55 1.22 11.50 -4.45
C GLY A 55 0.19 11.52 -5.59
N GLY A 56 -0.39 12.69 -5.90
CA GLY A 56 -1.50 12.90 -6.82
C GLY A 56 -1.21 13.99 -7.85
N LEU A 57 -2.03 15.05 -7.88
CA LEU A 57 -1.86 16.17 -8.82
C LEU A 57 -0.55 16.94 -8.59
N GLY A 58 -0.13 17.09 -7.32
CA GLY A 58 1.13 17.76 -6.96
C GLY A 58 2.39 16.92 -7.21
N TYR A 59 2.25 15.68 -7.68
CA TYR A 59 3.36 14.72 -7.75
C TYR A 59 4.55 15.23 -8.57
N LEU A 60 4.31 15.66 -9.81
CA LEU A 60 5.41 16.09 -10.69
C LEU A 60 6.13 17.31 -10.11
N LEU A 61 5.37 18.30 -9.65
CA LEU A 61 5.93 19.51 -9.06
C LEU A 61 6.76 19.20 -7.81
N ALA A 62 6.26 18.33 -6.93
CA ALA A 62 6.99 17.92 -5.73
C ALA A 62 8.33 17.25 -6.08
N GLN A 63 8.36 16.32 -7.04
CA GLN A 63 9.59 15.67 -7.48
C GLN A 63 10.57 16.65 -8.13
N GLN A 64 10.08 17.61 -8.92
CA GLN A 64 10.95 18.61 -9.53
C GLN A 64 11.56 19.56 -8.51
N LEU A 65 10.81 19.95 -7.47
CA LEU A 65 11.33 20.77 -6.36
C LEU A 65 12.38 20.00 -5.55
N VAL A 66 12.11 18.73 -5.20
CA VAL A 66 13.11 17.88 -4.53
C VAL A 66 14.38 17.74 -5.39
N ALA A 67 14.23 17.56 -6.71
CA ALA A 67 15.37 17.49 -7.64
C ALA A 67 16.15 18.82 -7.74
N ALA A 68 15.51 19.95 -7.46
CA ALA A 68 16.15 21.26 -7.33
C ALA A 68 16.83 21.48 -5.97
N GLY A 69 16.84 20.48 -5.08
CA GLY A 69 17.46 20.55 -3.75
C GLY A 69 16.56 21.17 -2.68
N GLU A 70 15.29 21.43 -2.99
CA GLU A 70 14.36 22.04 -2.04
C GLU A 70 13.80 21.02 -1.04
N ARG A 71 13.51 21.49 0.17
CA ARG A 71 12.79 20.70 1.17
C ARG A 71 11.29 20.71 0.88
N VAL A 72 10.72 19.54 0.63
CA VAL A 72 9.31 19.39 0.22
C VAL A 72 8.57 18.44 1.16
N VAL A 73 7.36 18.81 1.58
CA VAL A 73 6.48 17.99 2.42
C VAL A 73 5.12 17.76 1.75
N ASP A 74 4.56 16.57 1.93
CA ASP A 74 3.24 16.18 1.42
C ASP A 74 2.15 16.50 2.43
N VAL A 75 1.25 17.41 2.07
CA VAL A 75 0.08 17.73 2.87
C VAL A 75 -1.12 16.97 2.33
N GLN A 76 -1.71 16.14 3.18
CA GLN A 76 -2.93 15.42 2.80
C GLN A 76 -4.09 16.40 2.63
N PRO A 77 -4.90 16.29 1.55
CA PRO A 77 -6.01 17.21 1.32
C PRO A 77 -7.02 17.31 2.47
N LYS A 78 -7.19 16.22 3.23
CA LYS A 78 -8.07 16.21 4.41
C LYS A 78 -7.55 17.08 5.56
N LEU A 79 -6.23 17.23 5.67
CA LEU A 79 -5.61 18.06 6.69
C LEU A 79 -5.78 19.53 6.32
N ALA A 80 -5.46 19.90 5.08
CA ALA A 80 -5.69 21.26 4.55
C ALA A 80 -7.17 21.66 4.64
N ALA A 81 -8.09 20.76 4.25
CA ALA A 81 -9.52 21.02 4.38
C ALA A 81 -9.98 21.26 5.83
N ARG A 82 -9.35 20.60 6.82
CA ARG A 82 -9.66 20.81 8.25
C ARG A 82 -9.15 22.16 8.74
N VAL A 83 -7.97 22.57 8.31
CA VAL A 83 -7.43 23.90 8.62
C VAL A 83 -8.38 24.99 8.09
N ARG A 84 -8.79 24.88 6.82
CA ARG A 84 -9.77 25.81 6.22
C ARG A 84 -11.07 25.89 7.01
N LEU A 85 -11.61 24.73 7.43
CA LEU A 85 -12.87 24.66 8.18
C LEU A 85 -12.80 25.40 9.54
N LEU A 86 -11.63 25.42 10.17
CA LEU A 86 -11.42 26.03 11.49
C LEU A 86 -10.92 27.48 11.42
N ALA A 87 -10.63 28.01 10.22
CA ALA A 87 -10.14 29.37 10.04
C ALA A 87 -11.27 30.40 10.20
N THR A 88 -11.10 31.38 11.08
CA THR A 88 -12.13 32.35 11.49
C THR A 88 -12.25 33.60 10.60
N GLY A 89 -11.44 33.75 9.54
CA GLY A 89 -11.43 34.96 8.70
C GLY A 89 -11.44 34.77 7.18
N ALA A 90 -11.15 33.56 6.67
CA ALA A 90 -11.04 33.28 5.23
C ALA A 90 -11.90 32.05 4.86
N SER A 91 -13.21 32.18 5.03
CA SER A 91 -14.17 31.07 4.83
C SER A 91 -14.50 30.81 3.36
N ASN A 92 -14.26 31.78 2.48
CA ASN A 92 -14.53 31.64 1.05
C ASN A 92 -13.50 30.72 0.40
N LYS A 93 -13.99 29.72 -0.33
CA LYS A 93 -13.16 28.81 -1.11
C LYS A 93 -12.58 29.53 -2.33
N ASN A 94 -11.27 29.76 -2.32
CA ASN A 94 -10.49 30.21 -3.47
C ASN A 94 -9.10 29.55 -3.42
N ASP A 95 -8.41 29.52 -4.57
CA ASP A 95 -7.12 28.84 -4.69
C ASP A 95 -6.05 29.38 -3.70
N PRO A 96 -5.96 30.70 -3.42
CA PRO A 96 -5.03 31.22 -2.42
C PRO A 96 -5.32 30.77 -0.99
N ASN A 97 -6.59 30.71 -0.59
CA ASN A 97 -6.97 30.22 0.74
C ASN A 97 -6.69 28.72 0.89
N ASP A 98 -6.80 27.96 -0.20
CA ASP A 98 -6.48 26.54 -0.22
C ASP A 98 -4.97 26.34 -0.08
N ALA A 99 -4.16 27.09 -0.83
CA ALA A 99 -2.70 27.12 -0.68
C ALA A 99 -2.24 27.59 0.71
N ARG A 100 -2.90 28.61 1.28
CA ARG A 100 -2.67 29.06 2.67
C ARG A 100 -2.98 27.96 3.66
N SER A 101 -4.10 27.26 3.49
CA SER A 101 -4.49 26.14 4.36
C SER A 101 -3.49 24.99 4.32
N VAL A 102 -2.88 24.74 3.15
CA VAL A 102 -1.78 23.79 2.97
C VAL A 102 -0.52 24.24 3.74
N ALA A 103 -0.15 25.52 3.64
CA ALA A 103 0.99 26.08 4.38
C ALA A 103 0.79 25.95 5.90
N VAL A 104 -0.36 26.37 6.41
CA VAL A 104 -0.70 26.29 7.85
C VAL A 104 -0.74 24.83 8.32
N ALA A 105 -1.29 23.92 7.52
CA ALA A 105 -1.29 22.49 7.84
C ALA A 105 0.13 21.93 8.02
N ALA A 106 1.08 22.34 7.17
CA ALA A 106 2.48 21.93 7.28
C ALA A 106 3.20 22.55 8.48
N LEU A 107 2.86 23.79 8.86
CA LEU A 107 3.41 24.45 10.06
C LEU A 107 2.91 23.80 11.36
N ARG A 108 1.64 23.38 11.40
CA ARG A 108 0.97 22.94 12.63
C ARG A 108 0.96 21.43 12.84
N ALA A 109 1.30 20.63 11.83
CA ALA A 109 1.26 19.17 11.92
C ALA A 109 2.54 18.54 11.39
N THR A 110 2.88 17.37 11.95
CA THR A 110 3.92 16.51 11.39
C THR A 110 3.43 15.92 10.07
N VAL A 111 3.97 16.43 8.97
CA VAL A 111 3.70 15.97 7.61
C VAL A 111 4.91 15.22 7.03
N PRO A 112 4.69 14.17 6.22
CA PRO A 112 5.80 13.40 5.66
C PRO A 112 6.56 14.22 4.62
N GLU A 113 7.89 14.10 4.66
CA GLU A 113 8.78 14.67 3.65
C GLU A 113 8.71 13.87 2.35
N VAL A 114 8.70 14.58 1.23
CA VAL A 114 8.77 13.99 -0.10
C VAL A 114 10.21 13.63 -0.38
N ARG A 115 10.44 12.36 -0.71
CA ARG A 115 11.75 11.87 -1.14
C ARG A 115 11.79 11.71 -2.65
N VAL A 116 13.00 11.72 -3.19
CA VAL A 116 13.26 11.31 -4.58
C VAL A 116 12.69 9.91 -4.79
N GLU A 117 12.04 9.69 -5.94
CA GLU A 117 11.53 8.37 -6.28
C GLU A 117 12.63 7.30 -6.23
N ASP A 118 12.29 6.18 -5.61
CA ASP A 118 13.14 5.00 -5.54
C ASP A 118 12.64 3.90 -6.50
N HIS A 119 13.27 2.73 -6.43
CA HIS A 119 12.90 1.58 -7.26
C HIS A 119 11.46 1.07 -7.03
N ALA A 120 10.81 1.44 -5.91
CA ALA A 120 9.40 1.11 -5.69
C ALA A 120 8.48 1.83 -6.68
N ALA A 121 8.86 3.03 -7.15
CA ALA A 121 8.12 3.76 -8.18
C ALA A 121 8.07 2.99 -9.51
N VAL A 122 9.20 2.39 -9.92
CA VAL A 122 9.27 1.53 -11.12
C VAL A 122 8.28 0.37 -11.00
N MET A 123 8.24 -0.29 -9.85
CA MET A 123 7.28 -1.36 -9.59
C MET A 123 5.83 -0.89 -9.66
N LYS A 124 5.54 0.28 -9.07
CA LYS A 124 4.20 0.89 -9.06
C LYS A 124 3.71 1.16 -10.48
N VAL A 125 4.55 1.74 -11.34
CA VAL A 125 4.24 2.05 -12.74
C VAL A 125 3.86 0.78 -13.49
N TRP A 126 4.72 -0.24 -13.46
CA TRP A 126 4.47 -1.48 -14.21
C TRP A 126 3.33 -2.30 -13.63
N ALA A 127 3.17 -2.36 -12.30
CA ALA A 127 2.05 -3.03 -11.65
C ALA A 127 0.70 -2.38 -12.01
N LYS A 128 0.65 -1.04 -12.05
CA LYS A 128 -0.53 -0.29 -12.51
C LYS A 128 -0.84 -0.61 -13.96
N ARG A 129 0.16 -0.53 -14.86
CA ARG A 129 -0.01 -0.86 -16.28
C ARG A 129 -0.55 -2.27 -16.49
N HIS A 130 0.04 -3.28 -15.83
CA HIS A 130 -0.41 -4.67 -15.93
C HIS A 130 -1.87 -4.83 -15.47
N ARG A 131 -2.27 -4.16 -14.39
CA ARG A 131 -3.66 -4.19 -13.88
C ARG A 131 -4.63 -3.56 -14.87
N ASP A 132 -4.29 -2.41 -15.44
CA ASP A 132 -5.16 -1.70 -16.37
C ASP A 132 -5.33 -2.48 -17.67
N LEU A 133 -4.24 -3.05 -18.19
CA LEU A 133 -4.30 -3.98 -19.33
C LEU A 133 -5.14 -5.23 -19.02
N SER A 134 -5.04 -5.78 -17.81
CA SER A 134 -5.87 -6.93 -17.42
C SER A 134 -7.36 -6.60 -17.42
N ARG A 135 -7.73 -5.39 -16.97
CA ARG A 135 -9.12 -4.91 -17.01
C ARG A 135 -9.61 -4.68 -18.44
N GLN A 136 -8.77 -4.09 -19.30
CA GLN A 136 -9.10 -3.88 -20.71
C GLN A 136 -9.30 -5.22 -21.42
N HIS A 137 -8.38 -6.17 -21.23
CA HIS A 137 -8.48 -7.51 -21.76
C HIS A 137 -9.79 -8.19 -21.33
N ASN A 138 -10.14 -8.14 -20.05
CA ASN A 138 -11.40 -8.75 -19.59
C ASN A 138 -12.63 -8.08 -20.21
N ARG A 139 -12.62 -6.76 -20.44
CA ARG A 139 -13.72 -6.06 -21.13
C ARG A 139 -13.84 -6.51 -22.59
N VAL A 140 -12.72 -6.65 -23.30
CA VAL A 140 -12.70 -7.14 -24.68
C VAL A 140 -13.17 -8.59 -24.73
N ALA A 141 -12.68 -9.46 -23.85
CA ALA A 141 -13.11 -10.86 -23.77
C ALA A 141 -14.63 -10.99 -23.51
N CYS A 142 -15.19 -10.21 -22.58
CA CYS A 142 -16.64 -10.22 -22.34
C CYS A 142 -17.45 -9.70 -23.54
N ARG A 143 -16.96 -8.68 -24.25
CA ARG A 143 -17.61 -8.18 -25.47
C ARG A 143 -17.57 -9.23 -26.58
N LEU A 144 -16.40 -9.84 -26.79
CA LEU A 144 -16.21 -10.92 -27.74
C LEU A 144 -17.16 -12.09 -27.40
N HIS A 145 -17.26 -12.48 -26.13
CA HIS A 145 -18.23 -13.50 -25.71
C HIS A 145 -19.66 -13.17 -26.14
N SER A 146 -20.10 -11.93 -25.89
CA SER A 146 -21.44 -11.49 -26.25
C SER A 146 -21.70 -11.59 -27.75
N VAL A 147 -20.74 -11.13 -28.59
CA VAL A 147 -20.87 -11.20 -30.05
C VAL A 147 -20.86 -12.65 -30.54
N LEU A 148 -20.02 -13.51 -29.96
CA LEU A 148 -19.96 -14.92 -30.31
C LEU A 148 -21.26 -15.65 -29.96
N CYS A 149 -21.93 -15.31 -28.86
CA CYS A 149 -23.24 -15.87 -28.51
C CYS A 149 -24.35 -15.47 -29.49
N ASP A 150 -24.22 -14.34 -30.18
CA ASP A 150 -25.15 -13.93 -31.24
C ASP A 150 -24.87 -14.65 -32.58
N LEU A 151 -23.68 -15.22 -32.75
CA LEU A 151 -23.23 -15.87 -33.99
C LEU A 151 -23.29 -17.40 -33.93
N ALA A 152 -23.05 -17.99 -32.75
CA ALA A 152 -22.98 -19.42 -32.55
C ALA A 152 -23.74 -19.83 -31.27
N PRO A 153 -24.67 -20.80 -31.35
CA PRO A 153 -25.36 -21.32 -30.17
C PRO A 153 -24.37 -21.80 -29.10
N GLY A 154 -24.51 -21.28 -27.88
CA GLY A 154 -23.65 -21.62 -26.75
C GLY A 154 -22.28 -20.91 -26.72
N GLY A 155 -21.89 -20.20 -27.78
CA GLY A 155 -20.64 -19.43 -27.85
C GLY A 155 -19.40 -20.23 -27.45
N ILE A 156 -18.57 -19.66 -26.56
CA ILE A 156 -17.41 -20.35 -25.97
C ILE A 156 -17.64 -20.53 -24.47
N ALA A 157 -17.57 -21.78 -24.00
CA ALA A 157 -17.61 -22.09 -22.58
C ALA A 157 -16.27 -21.76 -21.88
N GLY A 158 -16.34 -21.19 -20.68
CA GLY A 158 -15.16 -20.92 -19.85
C GLY A 158 -14.39 -19.66 -20.24
N GLU A 159 -13.06 -19.70 -20.07
CA GLU A 159 -12.18 -18.57 -20.39
C GLU A 159 -11.94 -18.50 -21.91
N ILE A 160 -12.24 -17.36 -22.53
CA ILE A 160 -12.04 -17.15 -23.96
C ILE A 160 -10.56 -16.92 -24.24
N SER A 161 -9.98 -17.79 -25.06
CA SER A 161 -8.70 -17.54 -25.72
C SER A 161 -8.89 -17.04 -27.15
N PRO A 162 -7.97 -16.20 -27.68
CA PRO A 162 -7.98 -15.80 -29.08
C PRO A 162 -8.05 -17.00 -30.03
N ALA A 163 -7.28 -18.05 -29.77
CA ALA A 163 -7.24 -19.24 -30.63
C ALA A 163 -8.57 -20.01 -30.67
N GLN A 164 -9.30 -20.08 -29.55
CA GLN A 164 -10.64 -20.68 -29.54
C GLN A 164 -11.64 -19.82 -30.32
N ALA A 165 -11.57 -18.50 -30.16
CA ALA A 165 -12.44 -17.57 -30.86
C ALA A 165 -12.19 -17.59 -32.37
N THR A 166 -10.93 -17.58 -32.82
CA THR A 166 -10.57 -17.74 -34.23
C THR A 166 -11.11 -19.04 -34.80
N ARG A 167 -10.86 -20.19 -34.15
CA ARG A 167 -11.39 -21.48 -34.65
C ARG A 167 -12.91 -21.51 -34.74
N LEU A 168 -13.61 -20.86 -33.81
CA LEU A 168 -15.07 -20.76 -33.87
C LEU A 168 -15.49 -19.92 -35.07
N LEU A 169 -14.87 -18.75 -35.26
CA LEU A 169 -15.18 -17.84 -36.37
C LEU A 169 -14.86 -18.43 -37.75
N ASP A 170 -13.77 -19.19 -37.87
CA ASP A 170 -13.37 -19.85 -39.12
C ASP A 170 -14.37 -20.94 -39.55
N GLY A 171 -15.13 -21.50 -38.60
CA GLY A 171 -16.16 -22.52 -38.87
C GLY A 171 -17.55 -21.94 -39.11
N LEU A 172 -17.71 -20.62 -39.12
CA LEU A 172 -18.99 -19.95 -39.30
C LEU A 172 -19.07 -19.33 -40.70
N GLU A 173 -20.17 -19.61 -41.39
CA GLU A 173 -20.56 -18.94 -42.63
C GLU A 173 -21.66 -17.92 -42.31
N PRO A 174 -21.33 -16.63 -42.10
CA PRO A 174 -22.32 -15.63 -41.71
C PRO A 174 -23.29 -15.33 -42.84
N VAL A 175 -24.59 -15.53 -42.60
CA VAL A 175 -25.65 -15.28 -43.60
C VAL A 175 -26.32 -13.91 -43.33
N GLY A 176 -26.20 -13.01 -44.31
CA GLY A 176 -26.82 -11.69 -44.29
C GLY A 176 -25.99 -10.61 -43.58
N ALA A 177 -26.29 -9.34 -43.90
CA ALA A 177 -25.44 -8.20 -43.53
C ALA A 177 -25.15 -8.06 -42.03
N VAL A 178 -26.13 -8.37 -41.16
CA VAL A 178 -25.96 -8.26 -39.70
C VAL A 178 -25.02 -9.35 -39.17
N ALA A 179 -25.12 -10.58 -39.68
CA ALA A 179 -24.24 -11.67 -39.28
C ALA A 179 -22.81 -11.40 -39.76
N THR A 180 -22.65 -10.88 -40.98
CA THR A 180 -21.35 -10.45 -41.52
C THR A 180 -20.72 -9.37 -40.65
N ALA A 181 -21.46 -8.31 -40.30
CA ALA A 181 -20.95 -7.24 -39.44
C ALA A 181 -20.57 -7.73 -38.02
N ARG A 182 -21.33 -8.67 -37.45
CA ARG A 182 -20.97 -9.30 -36.16
C ARG A 182 -19.70 -10.14 -36.27
N HIS A 183 -19.54 -10.89 -37.35
CA HIS A 183 -18.35 -11.71 -37.60
C HIS A 183 -17.11 -10.82 -37.73
N GLU A 184 -17.17 -9.76 -38.54
CA GLU A 184 -16.11 -8.75 -38.69
C GLU A 184 -15.72 -8.13 -37.34
N LEU A 185 -16.72 -7.68 -36.55
CA LEU A 185 -16.48 -7.15 -35.21
C LEU A 185 -15.81 -8.18 -34.28
N ALA A 186 -16.23 -9.45 -34.36
CA ALA A 186 -15.62 -10.51 -33.55
C ALA A 186 -14.14 -10.72 -33.93
N VAL A 187 -13.81 -10.69 -35.23
CA VAL A 187 -12.43 -10.75 -35.72
C VAL A 187 -11.59 -9.58 -35.19
N GLU A 188 -12.11 -8.35 -35.22
CA GLU A 188 -11.42 -7.18 -34.63
C GLU A 188 -11.19 -7.34 -33.13
N LEU A 189 -12.20 -7.80 -32.38
CA LEU A 189 -12.09 -8.03 -30.94
C LEU A 189 -11.08 -9.13 -30.60
N VAL A 190 -10.92 -10.15 -31.46
CA VAL A 190 -9.87 -11.17 -31.33
C VAL A 190 -8.50 -10.53 -31.51
N ALA A 191 -8.30 -9.70 -32.53
CA ALA A 191 -7.04 -8.99 -32.75
C ALA A 191 -6.66 -8.08 -31.56
N ASP A 192 -7.65 -7.37 -31.01
CA ASP A 192 -7.49 -6.58 -29.79
C ASP A 192 -7.07 -7.43 -28.59
N LEU A 193 -7.67 -8.62 -28.44
CA LEU A 193 -7.35 -9.54 -27.35
C LEU A 193 -5.89 -10.02 -27.45
N VAL A 194 -5.43 -10.40 -28.65
CA VAL A 194 -4.02 -10.80 -28.91
C VAL A 194 -3.04 -9.67 -28.58
N ARG A 195 -3.35 -8.44 -29.00
CA ARG A 195 -2.54 -7.25 -28.71
C ARG A 195 -2.43 -7.00 -27.22
N LEU A 196 -3.57 -7.03 -26.51
CA LEU A 196 -3.60 -6.83 -25.06
C LEU A 196 -2.85 -7.92 -24.31
N ASP A 197 -2.96 -9.18 -24.73
CA ASP A 197 -2.22 -10.29 -24.15
C ASP A 197 -0.71 -10.11 -24.27
N THR A 198 -0.23 -9.70 -25.44
CA THR A 198 1.18 -9.41 -25.69
C THR A 198 1.66 -8.30 -24.75
N GLN A 199 0.94 -7.18 -24.66
CA GLN A 199 1.27 -6.08 -23.77
C GLN A 199 1.24 -6.48 -22.28
N ARG A 200 0.33 -7.38 -21.88
CA ARG A 200 0.26 -7.91 -20.51
C ARG A 200 1.48 -8.77 -20.18
N ARG A 201 1.90 -9.66 -21.09
CA ARG A 201 3.11 -10.48 -20.92
C ARG A 201 4.35 -9.59 -20.81
N ASP A 202 4.44 -8.56 -21.62
CA ASP A 202 5.51 -7.57 -21.61
C ASP A 202 5.58 -6.80 -20.29
N ALA A 203 4.44 -6.31 -19.79
CA ALA A 203 4.37 -5.66 -18.48
C ALA A 203 4.75 -6.63 -17.36
N ARG A 204 4.33 -7.90 -17.45
CA ARG A 204 4.71 -8.94 -16.49
C ARG A 204 6.23 -9.18 -16.49
N ARG A 205 6.89 -9.25 -17.65
CA ARG A 205 8.36 -9.40 -17.72
C ARG A 205 9.08 -8.24 -17.01
N ARG A 206 8.66 -7.00 -17.28
CA ARG A 206 9.23 -5.80 -16.61
C ARG A 206 9.01 -5.81 -15.10
N ILE A 207 7.84 -6.27 -14.64
CA ILE A 207 7.57 -6.48 -13.21
C ILE A 207 8.54 -7.51 -12.60
N VAL A 208 8.73 -8.65 -13.26
CA VAL A 208 9.64 -9.70 -12.77
C VAL A 208 11.05 -9.14 -12.65
N THR A 209 11.56 -8.46 -13.68
CA THR A 209 12.88 -7.82 -13.65
C THR A 209 13.00 -6.84 -12.47
N ALA A 210 12.02 -5.96 -12.27
CA ALA A 210 12.05 -4.99 -11.18
C ALA A 210 12.04 -5.66 -9.80
N VAL A 211 11.20 -6.68 -9.59
CA VAL A 211 11.11 -7.41 -8.32
C VAL A 211 12.38 -8.21 -8.03
N THR A 212 12.96 -8.85 -9.04
CA THR A 212 14.25 -9.55 -8.89
C THR A 212 15.35 -8.57 -8.50
N ALA A 213 15.42 -7.41 -9.15
CA ALA A 213 16.42 -6.39 -8.86
C ALA A 213 16.30 -5.82 -7.43
N SER A 214 15.10 -5.78 -6.86
CA SER A 214 14.92 -5.30 -5.49
C SER A 214 15.35 -6.29 -4.42
N LYS A 215 15.65 -7.54 -4.78
CA LYS A 215 15.98 -8.64 -3.85
C LYS A 215 14.95 -8.77 -2.72
N THR A 216 13.70 -8.37 -2.98
CA THR A 216 12.66 -8.44 -1.97
C THR A 216 12.39 -9.89 -1.65
N THR A 217 12.11 -10.12 -0.39
CA THR A 217 11.84 -11.45 0.09
C THR A 217 10.33 -11.71 0.22
N LEU A 218 9.48 -10.76 -0.20
CA LEU A 218 8.03 -10.90 -0.23
C LEU A 218 7.56 -12.10 -1.08
N THR A 219 8.30 -12.45 -2.11
CA THR A 219 7.98 -13.55 -3.03
C THR A 219 8.07 -14.94 -2.39
N GLU A 220 8.69 -15.04 -1.21
CA GLU A 220 8.73 -16.27 -0.41
C GLU A 220 7.39 -16.55 0.30
N LEU A 221 6.53 -15.54 0.44
CA LEU A 221 5.19 -15.75 0.98
C LEU A 221 4.33 -16.49 -0.04
N PHE A 222 3.78 -17.64 0.35
CA PHE A 222 2.94 -18.42 -0.55
C PHE A 222 1.75 -17.59 -1.08
N GLY A 223 1.57 -17.57 -2.40
CA GLY A 223 0.54 -16.76 -3.06
C GLY A 223 0.93 -15.29 -3.30
N VAL A 224 2.15 -14.88 -2.94
CA VAL A 224 2.74 -13.58 -3.27
C VAL A 224 3.74 -13.79 -4.42
N GLY A 225 3.25 -13.72 -5.66
CA GLY A 225 4.11 -13.71 -6.84
C GLY A 225 4.64 -12.30 -7.18
N PRO A 226 5.46 -12.15 -8.24
CA PRO A 226 6.05 -10.87 -8.64
C PRO A 226 5.04 -9.73 -8.83
N ILE A 227 3.86 -10.02 -9.40
CA ILE A 227 2.80 -9.01 -9.57
C ILE A 227 2.26 -8.51 -8.22
N VAL A 228 2.08 -9.42 -7.25
CA VAL A 228 1.62 -9.07 -5.91
C VAL A 228 2.71 -8.31 -5.18
N ALA A 229 3.96 -8.77 -5.21
CA ALA A 229 5.11 -8.11 -4.60
C ALA A 229 5.31 -6.68 -5.13
N ALA A 230 5.35 -6.50 -6.45
CA ALA A 230 5.48 -5.18 -7.08
C ALA A 230 4.32 -4.24 -6.72
N THR A 231 3.09 -4.77 -6.68
CA THR A 231 1.93 -3.99 -6.24
C THR A 231 2.05 -3.58 -4.78
N VAL A 232 2.50 -4.50 -3.91
CA VAL A 232 2.68 -4.24 -2.48
C VAL A 232 3.73 -3.16 -2.26
N ILE A 233 4.92 -3.32 -2.82
CA ILE A 233 6.04 -2.39 -2.67
C ILE A 233 5.68 -1.03 -3.26
N GLY A 234 5.16 -0.98 -4.49
CA GLY A 234 4.84 0.28 -5.15
C GLY A 234 3.70 1.08 -4.50
N GLU A 235 2.75 0.42 -3.83
CA GLU A 235 1.67 1.12 -3.13
C GLU A 235 2.02 1.44 -1.67
N ALA A 236 2.82 0.61 -1.00
CA ALA A 236 3.29 0.88 0.35
C ALA A 236 4.29 2.04 0.37
N GLY A 237 5.22 2.08 -0.59
CA GLY A 237 6.39 2.95 -0.56
C GLY A 237 7.28 2.60 0.63
N ASP A 238 7.86 3.63 1.27
CA ASP A 238 8.62 3.45 2.51
C ASP A 238 7.74 2.82 3.61
N VAL A 239 8.14 1.65 4.10
CA VAL A 239 7.43 0.93 5.17
C VAL A 239 7.50 1.65 6.52
N SER A 240 8.50 2.52 6.74
CA SER A 240 8.71 3.24 8.00
C SER A 240 7.52 4.16 8.35
N ARG A 241 6.79 4.64 7.33
CA ARG A 241 5.55 5.43 7.49
C ARG A 241 4.43 4.69 8.22
N PHE A 242 4.55 3.37 8.40
CA PHE A 242 3.62 2.53 9.13
C PHE A 242 4.27 2.08 10.45
N PRO A 243 4.02 2.80 11.57
CA PRO A 243 4.64 2.48 12.86
C PRO A 243 4.31 1.08 13.37
N THR A 244 3.14 0.55 12.97
CA THR A 244 2.69 -0.78 13.41
C THR A 244 2.02 -1.54 12.27
N ARG A 245 1.99 -2.89 12.42
CA ARG A 245 1.24 -3.78 11.54
C ARG A 245 -0.24 -3.40 11.43
N ASP A 246 -0.83 -2.87 12.49
CA ASP A 246 -2.23 -2.44 12.51
C ASP A 246 -2.46 -1.17 11.68
N ARG A 247 -1.49 -0.25 11.66
CA ARG A 247 -1.52 0.93 10.76
C ARG A 247 -1.42 0.51 9.30
N PHE A 248 -0.55 -0.45 8.98
CA PHE A 248 -0.48 -1.02 7.63
C PHE A 248 -1.81 -1.72 7.24
N ALA A 249 -2.40 -2.48 8.16
CA ALA A 249 -3.69 -3.15 7.95
C ALA A 249 -4.85 -2.18 7.73
N ALA A 250 -4.87 -1.06 8.47
CA ALA A 250 -5.85 -0.01 8.29
C ALA A 250 -5.69 0.64 6.90
N TYR A 251 -4.44 0.90 6.49
CA TYR A 251 -4.10 1.44 5.19
C TYR A 251 -4.54 0.51 4.05
N ASN A 252 -4.26 -0.79 4.12
CA ASN A 252 -4.64 -1.76 3.08
C ASN A 252 -6.07 -2.32 3.23
N GLY A 253 -6.85 -1.85 4.21
CA GLY A 253 -8.24 -2.24 4.42
C GLY A 253 -8.46 -3.67 4.91
N THR A 254 -7.44 -4.30 5.52
CA THR A 254 -7.57 -5.62 6.18
C THR A 254 -7.78 -5.53 7.68
N ALA A 255 -7.63 -4.34 8.28
CA ALA A 255 -7.94 -4.13 9.69
C ALA A 255 -9.42 -4.50 9.98
N PRO A 256 -9.68 -5.26 11.05
CA PRO A 256 -11.03 -5.60 11.45
C PRO A 256 -11.77 -4.33 11.90
N ILE A 257 -13.01 -4.14 11.45
CA ILE A 257 -13.88 -3.08 11.95
C ILE A 257 -14.93 -3.74 12.83
N GLU A 258 -14.79 -3.57 14.13
CA GLU A 258 -15.78 -4.03 15.10
C GLU A 258 -17.07 -3.20 14.96
N VAL A 259 -18.20 -3.89 14.95
CA VAL A 259 -19.54 -3.29 14.90
C VAL A 259 -20.47 -3.86 15.97
N SER A 260 -19.90 -4.49 17.01
CA SER A 260 -20.66 -4.96 18.16
C SER A 260 -21.14 -3.77 19.01
N SER A 261 -22.45 -3.66 19.21
CA SER A 261 -23.04 -2.89 20.29
C SER A 261 -23.43 -3.85 21.43
N GLY A 262 -22.63 -3.93 22.49
CA GLY A 262 -23.03 -4.53 23.78
C GLY A 262 -23.28 -6.05 23.86
N GLY A 263 -23.00 -6.85 22.82
CA GLY A 263 -23.22 -8.31 22.82
C GLY A 263 -21.98 -9.17 23.15
N ARG A 264 -22.19 -10.44 23.57
CA ARG A 264 -21.10 -11.41 23.86
C ARG A 264 -20.25 -11.82 22.64
N ARG A 265 -20.74 -11.64 21.42
CA ARG A 265 -20.04 -12.00 20.16
C ARG A 265 -19.56 -10.76 19.43
N LYS A 266 -18.25 -10.64 19.23
CA LYS A 266 -17.64 -9.56 18.43
C LYS A 266 -17.93 -9.79 16.94
N VAL A 267 -18.67 -8.87 16.32
CA VAL A 267 -18.95 -8.91 14.88
C VAL A 267 -18.04 -7.93 14.18
N PHE A 268 -17.32 -8.42 13.17
CA PHE A 268 -16.46 -7.58 12.34
C PHE A 268 -17.06 -7.43 10.94
N ARG A 269 -17.09 -6.20 10.42
CA ARG A 269 -17.50 -5.92 9.03
C ARG A 269 -16.30 -5.69 8.11
N LEU A 270 -16.55 -5.78 6.80
CA LEU A 270 -15.57 -5.42 5.78
C LEU A 270 -15.28 -3.91 5.83
N SER A 271 -14.00 -3.53 5.86
CA SER A 271 -13.60 -2.16 5.58
C SER A 271 -13.77 -1.83 4.09
N ARG A 272 -14.62 -0.85 3.79
CA ARG A 272 -14.72 -0.22 2.46
C ARG A 272 -13.67 0.88 2.26
N ARG A 273 -12.94 1.23 3.32
CA ARG A 273 -11.85 2.22 3.32
C ARG A 273 -10.51 1.54 2.98
N GLY A 274 -9.46 2.35 2.83
CA GLY A 274 -8.10 1.90 2.56
C GLY A 274 -7.80 1.67 1.07
N ASN A 275 -6.54 1.35 0.78
CA ASN A 275 -6.02 1.09 -0.55
C ASN A 275 -6.65 -0.20 -1.12
N ARG A 276 -7.59 -0.03 -2.06
CA ARG A 276 -8.35 -1.13 -2.67
C ARG A 276 -7.50 -2.03 -3.55
N CYS A 277 -6.43 -1.48 -4.10
CA CYS A 277 -5.46 -2.21 -4.87
C CYS A 277 -4.70 -3.21 -3.97
N LEU A 278 -4.12 -2.75 -2.85
CA LEU A 278 -3.48 -3.61 -1.87
C LEU A 278 -4.44 -4.67 -1.32
N ASN A 279 -5.66 -4.27 -0.99
CA ASN A 279 -6.67 -5.19 -0.48
C ASN A 279 -7.00 -6.33 -1.46
N HIS A 280 -7.04 -6.00 -2.75
CA HIS A 280 -7.31 -6.96 -3.82
C HIS A 280 -6.15 -7.96 -3.97
N VAL A 281 -4.89 -7.50 -4.02
CA VAL A 281 -3.76 -8.43 -4.17
C VAL A 281 -3.58 -9.32 -2.92
N ILE A 282 -3.85 -8.80 -1.72
CA ILE A 282 -3.89 -9.62 -0.48
C ILE A 282 -5.03 -10.66 -0.56
N HIS A 283 -6.18 -10.28 -1.10
CA HIS A 283 -7.27 -11.23 -1.33
C HIS A 283 -6.89 -12.33 -2.32
N MET A 284 -6.21 -11.98 -3.42
CA MET A 284 -5.73 -12.98 -4.39
C MET A 284 -4.71 -13.94 -3.77
N ALA A 285 -3.80 -13.45 -2.93
CA ALA A 285 -2.89 -14.30 -2.17
C ALA A 285 -3.65 -15.25 -1.22
N ALA A 286 -4.69 -14.76 -0.53
CA ALA A 286 -5.53 -15.57 0.35
C ALA A 286 -6.29 -16.67 -0.41
N VAL A 287 -6.91 -16.33 -1.54
CA VAL A 287 -7.61 -17.31 -2.41
C VAL A 287 -6.64 -18.36 -2.93
N THR A 288 -5.43 -17.93 -3.31
CA THR A 288 -4.37 -18.84 -3.76
C THR A 288 -3.96 -19.81 -2.64
N GLN A 289 -3.74 -19.32 -1.42
CA GLN A 289 -3.44 -20.19 -0.28
C GLN A 289 -4.58 -21.18 -0.01
N ILE A 290 -5.84 -20.74 0.00
CA ILE A 290 -6.99 -21.63 0.24
C ILE A 290 -7.10 -22.73 -0.82
N ARG A 291 -6.78 -22.42 -2.09
CA ARG A 291 -6.86 -23.38 -3.20
C ARG A 291 -5.97 -24.60 -2.97
N TYR A 292 -4.78 -24.42 -2.38
CA TYR A 292 -3.80 -25.49 -2.22
C TYR A 292 -3.79 -26.08 -0.80
N ARG A 293 -4.00 -27.41 -0.70
CA ARG A 293 -4.19 -28.13 0.57
C ARG A 293 -2.98 -28.11 1.50
N HIS A 294 -1.77 -28.12 0.95
CA HIS A 294 -0.52 -28.16 1.71
C HIS A 294 -0.13 -26.83 2.36
N THR A 295 -0.91 -25.75 2.16
CA THR A 295 -0.51 -24.43 2.64
C THR A 295 -0.95 -24.18 4.09
N ASN A 296 -0.11 -23.45 4.83
CA ASN A 296 -0.46 -22.95 6.17
C ASN A 296 -1.68 -22.02 6.18
N GLY A 297 -1.97 -21.36 5.07
CA GLY A 297 -3.15 -20.51 4.90
C GLY A 297 -4.43 -21.33 4.79
N ARG A 298 -4.40 -22.46 4.07
CA ARG A 298 -5.52 -23.40 4.01
C ARG A 298 -5.81 -24.02 5.37
N ALA A 299 -4.79 -24.52 6.06
CA ALA A 299 -4.96 -25.07 7.41
C ALA A 299 -5.57 -24.05 8.39
N PHE A 300 -5.14 -22.78 8.29
CA PHE A 300 -5.72 -21.70 9.09
C PHE A 300 -7.18 -21.41 8.75
N TYR A 301 -7.51 -21.37 7.46
CA TYR A 301 -8.88 -21.15 6.99
C TYR A 301 -9.79 -22.27 7.49
N ASP A 302 -9.41 -23.53 7.31
CA ASP A 302 -10.19 -24.70 7.74
C ASP A 302 -10.37 -24.72 9.26
N ARG A 303 -9.31 -24.37 10.03
CA ARG A 303 -9.43 -24.22 11.48
C ARG A 303 -10.44 -23.13 11.89
N LYS A 304 -10.46 -21.98 11.20
CA LYS A 304 -11.45 -20.93 11.47
C LYS A 304 -12.88 -21.39 11.15
N ILE A 305 -13.07 -22.19 10.09
CA ILE A 305 -14.38 -22.82 9.81
C ILE A 305 -14.77 -23.78 10.94
N ALA A 306 -13.85 -24.60 11.43
CA ALA A 306 -14.10 -25.53 12.54
C ALA A 306 -14.43 -24.80 13.86
N GLU A 307 -13.89 -23.60 14.08
CA GLU A 307 -14.24 -22.70 15.19
C GLU A 307 -15.63 -22.04 15.03
N GLY A 308 -16.38 -22.35 13.97
CA GLY A 308 -17.74 -21.84 13.73
C GLY A 308 -17.81 -20.52 12.96
N HIS A 309 -16.68 -20.04 12.39
CA HIS A 309 -16.71 -18.87 11.53
C HIS A 309 -17.28 -19.19 10.14
N SER A 310 -18.04 -18.27 9.57
CA SER A 310 -18.43 -18.34 8.16
C SER A 310 -17.22 -18.26 7.23
N GLY A 311 -17.32 -18.77 6.01
CA GLY A 311 -16.25 -18.68 5.01
C GLY A 311 -15.77 -17.25 4.75
N LYS A 312 -16.69 -16.28 4.78
CA LYS A 312 -16.34 -14.86 4.64
C LYS A 312 -15.56 -14.32 5.85
N GLU A 313 -15.85 -14.77 7.07
CA GLU A 313 -15.11 -14.40 8.28
C GLU A 313 -13.72 -15.04 8.30
N ALA A 314 -13.64 -16.35 8.02
CA ALA A 314 -12.37 -17.08 7.93
C ALA A 314 -11.43 -16.46 6.87
N LEU A 315 -11.96 -16.13 5.69
CA LEU A 315 -11.20 -15.44 4.65
C LEU A 315 -10.70 -14.06 5.09
N ARG A 316 -11.52 -13.29 5.81
CA ARG A 316 -11.10 -11.97 6.35
C ARG A 316 -9.98 -12.11 7.37
N ALA A 317 -10.07 -13.09 8.27
CA ALA A 317 -9.00 -13.41 9.22
C ALA A 317 -7.71 -13.83 8.49
N LEU A 318 -7.82 -14.65 7.44
CA LEU A 318 -6.66 -15.04 6.62
C LEU A 318 -6.01 -13.84 5.93
N LYS A 319 -6.82 -12.94 5.34
CA LYS A 319 -6.30 -11.69 4.74
C LYS A 319 -5.56 -10.83 5.76
N ARG A 320 -6.07 -10.72 6.99
CA ARG A 320 -5.39 -10.00 8.08
C ARG A 320 -4.03 -10.62 8.39
N ARG A 321 -3.97 -11.95 8.50
CA ARG A 321 -2.72 -12.70 8.73
C ARG A 321 -1.71 -12.50 7.59
N ILE A 322 -2.15 -12.54 6.34
CA ILE A 322 -1.28 -12.29 5.17
C ILE A 322 -0.77 -10.84 5.18
N SER A 323 -1.62 -9.87 5.53
CA SER A 323 -1.19 -8.48 5.70
C SER A 323 -0.10 -8.34 6.76
N ASP A 324 -0.20 -9.04 7.89
CA ASP A 324 0.82 -9.01 8.94
C ASP A 324 2.14 -9.64 8.47
N ALA A 325 2.08 -10.76 7.73
CA ALA A 325 3.25 -11.38 7.15
C ALA A 325 3.94 -10.49 6.11
N ILE A 326 3.16 -9.82 5.26
CA ILE A 326 3.67 -8.84 4.29
C ILE A 326 4.38 -7.68 5.00
N TYR A 327 3.75 -7.12 6.05
CA TYR A 327 4.35 -6.03 6.82
C TYR A 327 5.67 -6.45 7.46
N ALA A 328 5.72 -7.63 8.08
CA ALA A 328 6.93 -8.16 8.69
C ALA A 328 8.06 -8.33 7.65
N ARG A 329 7.72 -8.80 6.44
CA ARG A 329 8.70 -8.99 5.36
C ARG A 329 9.21 -7.66 4.78
N LEU A 330 8.32 -6.67 4.59
CA LEU A 330 8.70 -5.31 4.19
C LEU A 330 9.65 -4.67 5.21
N ARG A 331 9.36 -4.82 6.52
CA ARG A 331 10.21 -4.33 7.60
C ARG A 331 11.59 -5.00 7.58
N HIS A 332 11.60 -6.33 7.46
CA HIS A 332 12.84 -7.10 7.34
C HIS A 332 13.67 -6.65 6.14
N ASP A 333 13.07 -6.51 4.96
CA ASP A 333 13.76 -6.07 3.74
C ASP A 333 14.36 -4.66 3.90
N ALA A 334 13.63 -3.73 4.51
CA ALA A 334 14.12 -2.38 4.81
C ALA A 334 15.28 -2.37 5.80
N GLU A 335 15.22 -3.20 6.84
CA GLU A 335 16.29 -3.36 7.83
C GLU A 335 17.56 -3.97 7.21
N GLN A 336 17.41 -4.99 6.35
CA GLN A 336 18.55 -5.57 5.63
C GLN A 336 19.17 -4.56 4.66
N ALA A 337 18.36 -3.81 3.92
CA ALA A 337 18.85 -2.75 3.02
C ALA A 337 19.63 -1.68 3.80
N ALA A 338 19.13 -1.25 4.96
CA ALA A 338 19.82 -0.30 5.83
C ALA A 338 21.16 -0.84 6.36
N ARG A 339 21.22 -2.12 6.77
CA ARG A 339 22.46 -2.77 7.22
C ARG A 339 23.51 -2.85 6.12
N VAL A 340 23.10 -3.20 4.90
CA VAL A 340 24.01 -3.26 3.75
C VAL A 340 24.54 -1.86 3.41
N ALA A 341 23.70 -0.83 3.50
CA ALA A 341 24.11 0.56 3.28
C ALA A 341 25.08 1.08 4.36
N ALA A 342 24.96 0.63 5.61
CA ALA A 342 25.83 1.03 6.71
C ALA A 342 27.24 0.42 6.67
N GLY A 343 27.44 -0.67 5.90
CA GLY A 343 28.71 -1.38 5.75
C GLY A 343 29.21 -2.08 7.04
N PRO A 344 30.14 -3.05 6.93
CA PRO A 344 30.71 -3.72 8.10
C PRO A 344 31.72 -2.86 8.90
N GLY A 345 32.04 -1.65 8.46
CA GLY A 345 33.02 -0.75 9.10
C GLY A 345 32.43 0.33 10.01
N GLY A 346 31.10 0.41 10.14
CA GLY A 346 30.42 1.44 10.93
C GLY A 346 30.31 1.12 12.42
N HIS A 347 31.39 0.68 13.06
CA HIS A 347 31.48 0.82 14.52
C HIS A 347 31.82 2.28 14.79
N THR A 348 30.84 3.08 15.21
CA THR A 348 31.12 4.30 15.98
C THR A 348 31.73 3.84 17.30
N GLY A 349 33.05 3.65 17.27
CA GLY A 349 33.87 3.43 18.44
C GLY A 349 33.57 4.54 19.43
N ASN A 350 33.22 4.11 20.63
CA ASN A 350 33.12 4.93 21.82
C ASN A 350 34.44 5.73 21.94
N GLY A 351 34.41 7.02 21.59
CA GLY A 351 35.50 7.94 21.83
C GLY A 351 35.58 8.24 23.32
N SER A 352 35.99 7.27 24.12
CA SER A 352 36.45 7.51 25.47
C SER A 352 37.63 8.47 25.37
N VAL A 353 37.42 9.66 25.93
CA VAL A 353 38.45 10.67 26.17
C VAL A 353 39.60 10.01 26.91
N ALA A 354 40.70 9.74 26.21
CA ALA A 354 41.96 9.36 26.81
C ALA A 354 42.87 10.60 26.79
N CYS A 355 42.75 11.42 27.83
CA CYS A 355 43.84 12.29 28.26
C CYS A 355 44.85 11.42 29.02
N ALA A 356 46.12 11.44 28.60
CA ALA A 356 47.22 10.87 29.38
C ALA A 356 48.43 11.80 29.37
N ALA A 357 48.60 12.50 30.49
CA ALA A 357 49.83 13.01 31.12
C ALA A 357 49.33 13.79 32.35
N GLY A 358 49.63 13.47 33.60
CA GLY A 358 50.63 12.64 34.25
C GLY A 358 50.53 12.91 35.77
N SER A 359 51.33 12.18 36.56
CA SER A 359 51.67 12.43 37.97
C SER A 359 50.73 11.84 39.05
N HIS A 360 51.16 10.71 39.63
CA HIS A 360 50.91 10.30 41.02
C HIS A 360 51.63 11.27 41.98
N PRO A 361 51.22 11.43 43.28
CA PRO A 361 51.45 10.38 44.28
C PRO A 361 50.46 10.27 45.49
N GLU A 362 50.56 9.10 46.14
CA GLU A 362 50.29 8.69 47.54
C GLU A 362 48.95 9.02 48.24
N HIS A 363 48.15 7.97 48.57
CA HIS A 363 47.95 7.49 49.95
C HIS A 363 47.02 6.25 50.01
N ARG A 364 47.42 5.24 50.81
CA ARG A 364 46.61 4.08 51.24
C ARG A 364 45.59 4.46 52.31
N LEU A 365 44.43 3.78 52.34
CA LEU A 365 43.76 3.28 53.57
C LEU A 365 42.62 2.30 53.23
N PHE A 366 42.74 1.04 53.72
CA PHE A 366 41.75 0.05 54.27
C PHE A 366 40.29 0.03 53.73
N ASP A 367 39.52 -1.07 53.63
CA ASP A 367 39.56 -2.43 54.20
C ASP A 367 38.56 -3.37 53.47
N GLN A 368 38.67 -4.68 53.71
CA GLN A 368 37.85 -5.79 53.16
C GLN A 368 36.44 -5.95 53.79
N ALA A 369 35.50 -6.58 53.04
CA ALA A 369 34.54 -7.61 53.53
C ALA A 369 33.55 -8.00 52.39
N THR A 370 33.63 -9.17 51.73
CA THR A 370 33.11 -10.54 52.05
C THR A 370 31.94 -10.91 51.10
N PRO A 371 31.91 -12.13 50.51
CA PRO A 371 30.98 -12.49 49.43
C PRO A 371 29.72 -13.24 49.92
N GLY A 372 28.67 -13.29 49.09
CA GLY A 372 27.47 -14.10 49.33
C GLY A 372 27.08 -14.93 48.09
N PRO A 373 26.40 -16.08 48.28
CA PRO A 373 26.67 -17.29 47.51
C PRO A 373 25.53 -17.76 46.57
N ASP A 374 25.87 -18.86 45.90
CA ASP A 374 25.23 -19.59 44.82
C ASP A 374 23.96 -20.39 45.15
N SER A 375 23.35 -20.93 44.08
CA SER A 375 22.50 -22.13 44.00
C SER A 375 21.01 -21.98 44.34
N SER A 376 20.05 -22.80 43.87
CA SER A 376 19.90 -23.70 42.72
C SER A 376 18.46 -24.31 42.79
N LEU A 377 18.05 -24.98 41.70
CA LEU A 377 17.06 -26.08 41.62
C LEU A 377 15.54 -25.80 41.48
N ARG A 378 14.94 -26.75 40.76
CA ARG A 378 13.64 -26.78 40.05
C ARG A 378 12.73 -27.85 40.73
N PRO A 379 11.61 -28.31 40.12
CA PRO A 379 10.19 -28.00 40.41
C PRO A 379 9.41 -29.11 41.15
N ALA A 380 8.13 -28.86 41.47
CA ALA A 380 7.14 -29.91 41.76
C ALA A 380 5.78 -29.66 41.06
N ARG A 381 5.17 -30.76 40.59
CA ARG A 381 3.85 -30.89 39.97
C ARG A 381 2.89 -31.52 40.99
N THR A 382 1.60 -31.16 40.96
CA THR A 382 0.49 -32.09 41.26
C THR A 382 -0.84 -31.68 40.58
N ARG A 383 -1.57 -32.71 40.14
CA ARG A 383 -2.93 -32.81 39.54
C ARG A 383 -4.02 -32.54 40.62
N ALA A 384 -5.35 -32.44 40.42
CA ALA A 384 -6.34 -32.44 39.33
C ALA A 384 -7.68 -31.96 39.98
N ASP A 385 -8.66 -31.49 39.19
CA ASP A 385 -10.07 -31.91 39.33
C ASP A 385 -10.98 -31.36 38.21
N ALA A 386 -11.98 -32.18 37.84
CA ALA A 386 -12.92 -32.01 36.72
C ALA A 386 -14.12 -31.09 37.07
N PRO A 387 -14.94 -30.73 36.06
CA PRO A 387 -16.38 -30.83 36.32
C PRO A 387 -17.21 -31.46 35.20
N THR A 388 -18.33 -31.99 35.69
CA THR A 388 -19.38 -32.83 35.14
C THR A 388 -20.32 -32.18 34.12
N SER A 389 -20.83 -33.04 33.24
CA SER A 389 -21.89 -32.86 32.24
C SER A 389 -23.29 -32.53 32.79
N LYS A 390 -24.07 -31.72 32.05
CA LYS A 390 -25.56 -31.71 32.07
C LYS A 390 -26.15 -31.60 30.64
N PRO A 391 -27.37 -32.13 30.39
CA PRO A 391 -27.83 -32.60 29.06
C PRO A 391 -28.62 -31.55 28.24
N PRO A 392 -28.87 -31.80 26.93
CA PRO A 392 -29.59 -30.87 26.07
C PRO A 392 -31.11 -30.99 26.17
N THR A 393 -31.79 -29.84 26.25
CA THR A 393 -33.25 -29.71 26.16
C THR A 393 -33.71 -29.65 24.70
N ARG A 394 -34.58 -30.59 24.30
CA ARG A 394 -35.39 -30.57 23.08
C ARG A 394 -36.63 -29.69 23.27
N ARG A 395 -37.05 -28.93 22.24
CA ARG A 395 -38.46 -28.58 21.90
C ARG A 395 -38.54 -28.01 20.47
N PRO A 396 -39.73 -27.96 19.82
CA PRO A 396 -39.98 -28.69 18.57
C PRO A 396 -40.13 -27.82 17.32
N ARG A 397 -40.15 -28.51 16.16
CA ARG A 397 -40.60 -28.02 14.85
C ARG A 397 -41.96 -27.33 14.91
N LYS A 398 -42.11 -26.21 14.21
CA LYS A 398 -43.39 -25.76 13.67
C LYS A 398 -43.30 -25.74 12.14
N ALA A 399 -44.29 -26.37 11.52
CA ALA A 399 -44.63 -26.26 10.12
C ALA A 399 -45.37 -24.94 9.88
N SER A 400 -45.05 -24.30 8.75
CA SER A 400 -45.94 -23.62 7.79
C SER A 400 -45.07 -22.96 6.73
#